data_AF-A0A651GL86-F1
#
_entry.id   AF-A0A651GL86-F1
#
_cell.length_a   1.000
_cell.length_b   1.000
_cell.length_c   1.000
_cell.angle_alpha   90.00
_cell.angle_beta   90.00
_cell.angle_gamma   90.00
#
_symmetry.space_group_name_H-M   'P 1'
#
loop_
_entity.id
_entity.type
_entity.pdbx_description
1 polymer ?
#
loop_
_entity_poly.entity_id
_entity_poly.type
_entity_poly.pdbx_seq_one_letter_code
_entity_poly.pdbx_strand_id
1 'polypeptide(L)' 'RVGLGAVTLTSVDQILAERRVELAFEGHRLFDIKRTRGSVGAFPWNADILVFPVPQREMDANPALEGQQNPGYN' A
#
# COMPACT_ATOMS: atom_id res chain seq x y z
N ARG A 1 -0.81 -22.76 8.79
CA ARG A 1 -1.47 -22.97 7.48
C ARG A 1 -2.92 -23.39 7.73
N VAL A 2 -3.86 -22.89 6.95
CA VAL A 2 -5.33 -22.99 7.14
C VAL A 2 -5.96 -24.37 6.86
N GLY A 3 -5.17 -25.44 6.72
CA GLY A 3 -5.69 -26.82 6.62
C GLY A 3 -6.44 -27.17 5.32
N LEU A 4 -6.40 -26.30 4.30
CA LEU A 4 -6.93 -26.57 2.97
C LEU A 4 -6.07 -27.60 2.21
N GLY A 5 -6.70 -28.37 1.33
CA GLY A 5 -6.00 -29.20 0.36
C GLY A 5 -5.14 -28.37 -0.59
N ALA A 6 -4.26 -29.01 -1.36
CA ALA A 6 -3.45 -28.30 -2.34
C ALA A 6 -4.34 -27.58 -3.37
N VAL A 7 -4.17 -26.25 -3.47
CA VAL A 7 -4.86 -25.41 -4.44
C VAL A 7 -3.83 -24.91 -5.47
N THR A 8 -4.10 -25.13 -6.75
CA THR A 8 -3.31 -24.57 -7.83
C THR A 8 -3.88 -23.21 -8.21
N LEU A 9 -3.12 -22.14 -7.97
CA LEU A 9 -3.46 -20.79 -8.42
C LEU A 9 -3.05 -20.61 -9.88
N THR A 10 -4.00 -20.27 -10.75
CA THR A 10 -3.80 -20.16 -12.20
C THR A 10 -3.90 -18.73 -12.73
N SER A 11 -4.30 -17.77 -11.89
CA SER A 11 -4.38 -16.36 -12.25
C SER A 11 -3.84 -15.43 -11.16
N VAL A 12 -3.45 -14.21 -11.57
CA VAL A 12 -3.04 -13.15 -10.65
C VAL A 12 -4.17 -12.79 -9.68
N ASP A 13 -5.42 -12.79 -10.13
CA ASP A 13 -6.56 -12.48 -9.27
C ASP A 13 -6.76 -13.50 -8.15
N GLN A 14 -6.56 -14.80 -8.45
CA GLN A 14 -6.59 -15.84 -7.43
C GLN A 14 -5.45 -15.66 -6.41
N ILE A 15 -4.25 -15.31 -6.87
CA ILE A 15 -3.12 -15.00 -6.00
C ILE A 15 -3.43 -13.81 -5.10
N LEU A 16 -4.03 -12.74 -5.63
CA LEU A 16 -4.40 -11.55 -4.85
C LEU A 16 -5.53 -11.82 -3.86
N ALA A 17 -6.48 -12.69 -4.21
CA ALA A 17 -7.55 -13.13 -3.32
C ALA A 17 -7.00 -13.92 -2.13
N GLU A 18 -6.12 -14.90 -2.38
CA GLU A 18 -5.49 -15.71 -1.34
C GLU A 18 -4.60 -14.86 -0.42
N ARG A 19 -3.77 -13.97 -1.00
CA ARG A 19 -2.96 -13.04 -0.22
C ARG A 19 -3.79 -12.15 0.71
N ARG A 20 -5.00 -11.77 0.31
CA ARG A 20 -5.88 -10.92 1.13
C ARG A 20 -6.36 -11.66 2.39
N VAL A 21 -6.60 -12.96 2.30
CA VAL A 21 -7.09 -13.76 3.44
C VAL A 21 -5.94 -14.27 4.31
N GLU A 22 -4.86 -14.75 3.71
CA GLU A 22 -3.72 -15.30 4.46
C GLU A 22 -2.96 -14.20 5.23
N LEU A 23 -2.81 -13.00 4.65
CA LEU A 23 -2.06 -11.88 5.23
C LEU A 23 -2.99 -10.80 5.83
N ALA A 24 -4.19 -11.19 6.23
CA ALA A 24 -5.15 -10.27 6.81
C ALA A 24 -4.58 -9.64 8.09
N PHE A 25 -4.70 -8.32 8.21
CA PHE A 25 -4.20 -7.54 9.35
C PHE A 25 -2.66 -7.48 9.51
N GLU A 26 -1.90 -7.81 8.46
CA GLU A 26 -0.43 -7.76 8.47
C GLU A 26 0.16 -6.56 7.69
N GLY A 27 -0.67 -5.63 7.23
CA GLY A 27 -0.21 -4.40 6.56
C GLY A 27 0.06 -4.52 5.05
N HIS A 28 -0.16 -5.69 4.43
CA HIS A 28 0.13 -5.89 3.00
C HIS A 28 -0.91 -5.31 2.03
N ARG A 29 -2.14 -5.09 2.50
CA ARG A 29 -3.28 -4.81 1.61
C ARG A 29 -3.13 -3.55 0.77
N LEU A 30 -2.64 -2.46 1.36
CA LEU A 30 -2.49 -1.18 0.66
C LEU A 30 -1.47 -1.29 -0.49
N PHE A 31 -0.33 -1.94 -0.23
CA PHE A 31 0.72 -2.14 -1.24
C PHE A 31 0.23 -2.98 -2.42
N ASP A 32 -0.55 -4.04 -2.14
CA ASP A 32 -1.17 -4.86 -3.17
C ASP A 32 -2.15 -4.06 -4.03
N ILE A 33 -2.98 -3.21 -3.42
CA ILE A 33 -3.90 -2.33 -4.17
C ILE A 33 -3.12 -1.32 -5.04
N LYS A 34 -2.08 -0.68 -4.49
CA LYS A 34 -1.31 0.34 -5.22
C LYS A 34 -0.59 -0.25 -6.43
N ARG A 35 0.10 -1.40 -6.27
CA ARG A 35 0.85 -2.03 -7.36
C ARG A 35 -0.04 -2.55 -8.49
N THR A 36 -1.26 -2.97 -8.19
CA THR A 36 -2.23 -3.43 -9.20
C THR A 36 -3.19 -2.33 -9.65
N ARG A 37 -2.90 -1.07 -9.30
CA ARG A 37 -3.66 0.13 -9.71
C ARG A 37 -5.15 0.08 -9.37
N GLY A 38 -5.50 -0.51 -8.22
CA GLY A 38 -6.87 -0.57 -7.71
C GLY A 38 -7.31 0.70 -6.97
N SER A 39 -8.38 0.60 -6.18
CA SER A 39 -8.91 1.71 -5.37
C SER A 39 -9.04 1.33 -3.90
N VAL A 40 -8.88 2.33 -3.02
CA VAL A 40 -9.15 2.26 -1.57
C VAL A 40 -10.36 3.15 -1.29
N GLY A 41 -11.55 2.56 -1.21
CA GLY A 41 -12.80 3.34 -1.14
C GLY A 41 -12.94 4.23 -2.38
N ALA A 42 -13.12 5.55 -2.16
CA ALA A 42 -13.19 6.55 -3.23
C ALA A 42 -11.81 6.98 -3.79
N PHE A 43 -10.71 6.57 -3.16
CA PHE A 43 -9.37 7.01 -3.54
C PHE A 43 -8.76 6.05 -4.58
N PRO A 44 -8.34 6.54 -5.77
CA PRO A 44 -7.57 5.72 -6.71
C PRO A 44 -6.18 5.40 -6.14
N TRP A 45 -5.54 4.36 -6.69
CA TRP A 45 -4.20 3.89 -6.27
C TRP A 45 -3.12 4.98 -6.13
N ASN A 46 -3.24 6.06 -6.89
CA ASN A 46 -2.30 7.18 -6.93
C ASN A 46 -2.75 8.42 -6.15
N ALA A 47 -3.80 8.31 -5.32
CA ALA A 47 -4.22 9.43 -4.48
C ALA A 47 -3.14 9.77 -3.44
N ASP A 48 -2.85 11.06 -3.27
CA ASP A 48 -1.79 11.56 -2.39
C ASP A 48 -1.99 11.16 -0.92
N ILE A 49 -3.24 11.08 -0.46
CA ILE A 49 -3.62 10.63 0.88
C ILE A 49 -3.18 9.18 1.19
N LEU A 50 -2.88 8.38 0.15
CA LEU A 50 -2.37 7.01 0.30
C LEU A 50 -0.84 6.96 0.41
N VAL A 51 -0.19 8.10 0.63
CA VAL A 51 1.26 8.25 0.87
C VAL A 51 1.41 9.00 2.20
N PHE A 52 2.23 8.46 3.10
CA PHE A 52 2.55 9.14 4.37
C PHE A 52 3.42 10.39 4.12
N PRO A 53 3.33 11.43 4.96
CA PRO A 53 4.24 12.56 4.87
C PRO A 53 5.67 12.14 5.18
N VAL A 54 6.63 12.86 4.60
CA VAL A 54 8.01 12.86 5.11
C VAL A 54 7.96 13.40 6.54
N PRO A 55 8.56 12.70 7.54
CA PRO A 55 8.48 13.15 8.93
C PRO A 55 9.04 14.56 9.11
N GLN A 56 8.31 15.42 9.84
CA GLN A 56 8.71 16.82 10.04
C GLN A 56 10.12 16.97 10.59
N ARG A 57 10.51 16.10 11.53
CA ARG A 57 11.87 16.09 12.10
C ARG A 57 12.96 15.91 11.04
N GLU A 58 12.71 15.10 10.00
CA GLU A 58 13.68 14.90 8.92
C GLU A 58 13.72 16.12 7.98
N MET A 59 12.57 16.75 7.74
CA MET A 59 12.48 18.02 6.99
C MET A 59 13.25 19.14 7.71
N ASP A 60 13.10 19.27 9.02
CA ASP A 60 13.77 20.29 9.84
C ASP A 60 15.29 20.04 9.94
N ALA A 61 15.70 18.78 10.01
CA ALA A 61 17.10 18.40 10.17
C ALA A 61 17.92 18.47 8.87
N ASN A 62 17.26 18.35 7.71
CA ASN A 62 17.94 18.33 6.41
C ASN A 62 17.41 19.45 5.50
N PRO A 63 18.12 20.59 5.41
CA PRO A 63 17.75 21.71 4.53
C PRO A 63 17.61 21.30 3.05
N ALA A 64 18.27 20.22 2.61
CA ALA A 64 18.10 19.75 1.24
C ALA A 64 16.69 19.20 0.96
N LEU A 65 15.90 18.88 1.99
CA LEU A 65 14.50 18.45 1.85
C LEU A 65 13.51 19.62 1.84
N GLU A 66 13.96 20.87 1.99
CA GLU A 66 13.07 22.04 1.97
C GLU A 66 12.27 22.09 0.66
N GLY A 67 10.94 22.21 0.77
CA GLY A 67 10.03 22.20 -0.38
C GLY A 67 9.81 20.84 -1.05
N GLN A 68 10.37 19.74 -0.51
CA GLN A 68 10.25 18.38 -1.07
C GLN A 68 9.25 17.49 -0.33
N GLN A 69 8.26 18.08 0.35
CA GLN A 69 7.21 17.31 1.03
C GLN A 69 6.30 16.62 0.00
N ASN A 70 5.74 15.46 0.37
CA ASN A 70 4.75 14.78 -0.43
C ASN A 70 3.50 15.68 -0.65
N PRO A 71 2.88 15.66 -1.83
CA PRO A 71 1.69 16.47 -2.10
C PRO A 71 0.59 16.27 -1.06
N GLY A 72 -0.12 17.34 -0.72
CA GLY A 72 -1.21 17.33 0.27
C GLY A 72 -0.77 17.51 1.73
N TYR A 73 0.53 17.61 2.01
CA TYR A 73 1.07 17.91 3.34
C TYR A 73 1.84 19.24 3.33
N ASN A 74 1.82 19.95 4.47
CA ASN A 74 2.52 21.22 4.68
C ASN A 74 3.77 21.02 5.53
#